data_AF-A0AAD5XAY8-F1
#
_entry.id   AF-A0AAD5XAY8-F1
#
_cell.length_a   1.000
_cell.length_b   1.000
_cell.length_c   1.000
_cell.angle_alpha   90.00
_cell.angle_beta   90.00
_cell.angle_gamma   90.00
#
_symmetry.space_group_name_H-M   'P 1'
#
loop_
_entity.id
_entity.type
_entity.pdbx_description
1 polymer ?
#
loop_
_entity_poly.entity_id
_entity_poly.type
_entity_poly.pdbx_seq_one_letter_code
_entity_poly.pdbx_strand_id
1 'polypeptide(L)'
;MFQMLKNCLVKGAEEDEDGVKDLVDLVLKKLDEDRDGRVSEADWNGAIDKESLLLEAFGQCLPTTKVCHAFIGDGQEEAETQNNKRQHNPNRLELPTKPTGNTGFHPASKYVHPHAAKGNRRIVVAPAPAAASTSGK
;
A
#
# COMPACT_ATOMS: atom_id res chain seq x y z
N MET A 1 -8.10 1.12 27.85
CA MET A 1 -7.18 0.90 26.72
C MET A 1 -7.92 0.58 25.41
N PHE A 2 -8.83 -0.41 25.41
CA PHE A 2 -9.63 -0.83 24.25
C PHE A 2 -10.16 0.29 23.34
N GLN A 3 -10.82 1.31 23.90
CA GLN A 3 -11.42 2.40 23.12
C GLN A 3 -10.39 3.21 22.30
N MET A 4 -9.15 3.34 22.79
CA MET A 4 -8.08 4.04 22.08
C MET A 4 -7.57 3.22 20.89
N LEU A 5 -7.57 1.90 21.02
CA LEU A 5 -7.03 0.97 20.03
C LEU A 5 -8.05 0.51 18.99
N LYS A 6 -9.34 0.82 19.18
CA LYS A 6 -10.45 0.38 18.31
C LYS A 6 -10.31 0.81 16.84
N ASN A 7 -9.56 1.88 16.57
CA ASN A 7 -9.33 2.38 15.22
C ASN A 7 -7.92 2.09 14.69
N CYS A 8 -7.08 1.37 15.44
CA CYS A 8 -5.71 1.06 15.05
C CYS A 8 -5.62 -0.12 14.07
N LEU A 9 -6.65 -0.95 13.99
CA LEU A 9 -6.73 -2.06 13.04
C LEU A 9 -7.38 -1.62 11.73
N VAL A 10 -6.83 -2.06 10.60
CA VAL A 10 -7.46 -1.88 9.28
C VAL A 10 -8.69 -2.78 9.23
N LYS A 11 -9.88 -2.17 9.04
CA LYS A 11 -11.16 -2.89 9.00
C LYS A 11 -11.13 -4.10 8.06
N GLY A 12 -11.27 -5.29 8.64
CA GLY A 12 -11.69 -6.52 7.98
C GLY A 12 -12.94 -7.02 8.71
N ALA A 13 -14.01 -7.34 7.99
CA ALA A 13 -15.35 -7.54 8.58
C ALA A 13 -15.38 -8.53 9.77
N GLU A 14 -16.12 -8.15 10.83
CA GLU A 14 -16.56 -8.95 12.00
C GLU A 14 -15.49 -9.39 13.03
N GLU A 15 -14.19 -9.46 12.72
CA GLU A 15 -13.13 -9.86 13.68
C GLU A 15 -12.51 -8.68 14.49
N ASP A 16 -13.01 -7.46 14.30
CA ASP A 16 -12.37 -6.23 14.80
C ASP A 16 -12.30 -6.16 16.34
N GLU A 17 -13.28 -6.68 17.09
CA GLU A 17 -13.30 -6.51 18.55
C GLU A 17 -12.36 -7.46 19.30
N ASP A 18 -12.28 -8.72 18.89
CA ASP A 18 -11.33 -9.67 19.49
C ASP A 18 -9.89 -9.32 19.11
N GLY A 19 -9.66 -8.86 17.86
CA GLY A 19 -8.35 -8.32 17.47
C GLY A 19 -7.92 -7.10 18.31
N VAL A 20 -8.87 -6.24 18.71
CA VAL A 20 -8.54 -5.11 19.60
C VAL A 20 -8.23 -5.60 21.02
N LYS A 21 -8.87 -6.66 21.52
CA LYS A 21 -8.51 -7.26 22.82
C LYS A 21 -7.09 -7.83 22.78
N ASP A 22 -6.75 -8.57 21.73
CA ASP A 22 -5.40 -9.10 21.53
C ASP A 22 -4.37 -7.97 21.44
N LEU A 23 -4.73 -6.85 20.79
CA LEU A 23 -3.88 -5.68 20.73
C LEU A 23 -3.72 -4.99 22.10
N VAL A 24 -4.78 -4.91 22.91
CA VAL A 24 -4.70 -4.44 24.31
C VAL A 24 -3.74 -5.32 25.11
N ASP A 25 -3.87 -6.63 25.01
CA ASP A 25 -3.03 -7.59 25.72
C ASP A 25 -1.56 -7.49 25.29
N LEU A 26 -1.31 -7.31 23.98
CA LEU A 26 0.02 -7.07 23.44
C LEU A 26 0.63 -5.78 23.99
N VAL A 27 -0.14 -4.70 24.04
CA VAL A 27 0.31 -3.40 24.54
C VAL A 27 0.59 -3.47 26.03
N LEU A 28 -0.27 -4.10 26.84
CA LEU A 28 0.00 -4.32 28.26
C LEU A 28 1.25 -5.15 28.46
N LYS A 29 1.46 -6.23 27.69
CA LYS A 29 2.69 -7.02 27.76
C LYS A 29 3.98 -6.21 27.50
N LYS A 30 3.87 -5.07 26.80
CA LYS A 30 4.98 -4.17 26.49
C LYS A 30 5.12 -3.03 27.49
N LEU A 31 4.00 -2.48 27.97
CA LEU A 31 3.95 -1.27 28.79
C LEU A 31 3.74 -1.52 30.28
N ASP A 32 3.27 -2.69 30.70
CA ASP A 32 3.01 -3.07 32.10
C ASP A 32 4.10 -4.05 32.54
N GLU A 33 5.21 -3.51 33.07
CA GLU A 33 6.40 -4.31 33.39
C GLU A 33 6.20 -5.15 34.65
N ASP A 34 5.48 -4.62 35.64
CA ASP A 34 5.19 -5.30 36.90
C ASP A 34 3.95 -6.23 36.85
N ARG A 35 3.17 -6.16 35.75
CA ARG A 35 2.02 -7.01 35.44
C ARG A 35 0.86 -6.84 36.42
N ASP A 36 0.63 -5.61 36.88
CA ASP A 36 -0.49 -5.27 37.75
C ASP A 36 -1.79 -4.96 36.98
N GLY A 37 -1.73 -4.98 35.64
CA GLY A 37 -2.82 -4.68 34.73
C GLY A 37 -3.00 -3.18 34.45
N ARG A 38 -2.03 -2.35 34.86
CA ARG A 38 -2.00 -0.90 34.67
C ARG A 38 -0.65 -0.49 34.09
N VAL A 39 -0.55 0.76 33.68
CA VAL A 39 0.71 1.35 33.22
C VAL A 39 0.98 2.51 34.15
N SER A 40 1.93 2.33 35.06
CA SER A 40 2.41 3.41 35.91
C SER A 40 3.38 4.31 35.15
N GLU A 41 3.75 5.44 35.74
CA GLU A 41 4.79 6.31 35.17
C GLU A 41 6.15 5.61 35.09
N ALA A 42 6.46 4.71 36.04
CA ALA A 42 7.68 3.93 36.02
C ALA A 42 7.70 2.93 34.86
N ASP A 43 6.59 2.23 34.62
CA ASP A 43 6.48 1.30 33.49
C ASP A 43 6.53 2.05 32.16
N TRP A 44 5.85 3.20 32.07
CA TRP A 44 5.87 4.05 30.89
C TRP A 44 7.30 4.46 30.53
N ASN A 45 8.04 5.06 31.47
CA ASN A 45 9.42 5.50 31.23
C ASN A 45 10.34 4.32 30.91
N GLY A 46 10.22 3.21 31.65
CA GLY A 46 11.00 2.00 31.41
C GLY A 46 10.75 1.40 30.02
N ALA A 47 9.51 1.39 29.56
CA ALA A 47 9.13 0.83 28.28
C ALA A 47 9.51 1.74 27.09
N ILE A 48 9.29 3.06 27.17
CA ILE A 48 9.62 3.99 26.08
C ILE A 48 11.13 4.15 25.88
N ASP A 49 11.92 4.04 26.95
CA ASP A 49 13.39 4.06 26.88
C ASP A 49 13.92 2.82 26.13
N LYS A 50 13.21 1.69 26.22
CA LYS A 50 13.54 0.45 25.51
C LYS A 50 13.03 0.46 24.07
N GLU A 51 11.83 0.98 23.84
CA GLU A 51 11.14 0.93 22.55
C GLU A 51 10.38 2.24 22.27
N SER A 52 11.05 3.20 21.63
CA SER A 52 10.49 4.54 21.39
C SER A 52 9.23 4.56 20.51
N LEU A 53 8.94 3.49 19.75
CA LEU A 53 7.70 3.37 18.98
C LEU A 53 6.45 3.30 19.88
N LEU A 54 6.60 2.91 21.15
CA LEU A 54 5.48 2.82 22.09
C LEU A 54 4.87 4.18 22.44
N LEU A 55 5.59 5.30 22.18
CA LEU A 55 5.08 6.66 22.34
C LEU A 55 3.79 6.90 21.56
N GLU A 56 3.63 6.26 20.40
CA GLU A 56 2.48 6.40 19.52
C GLU A 56 1.64 5.10 19.44
N ALA A 57 1.79 4.18 20.41
CA ALA A 57 1.11 2.89 20.41
C ALA A 57 -0.43 3.00 20.37
N PHE A 58 -0.98 4.10 20.90
CA PHE A 58 -2.42 4.37 20.95
C PHE A 58 -2.92 5.19 19.75
N GLY A 59 -2.07 5.38 18.74
CA GLY A 59 -2.35 6.21 17.57
C GLY A 59 -1.33 7.33 17.41
N GLN A 60 -1.19 7.80 16.18
CA GLN A 60 -0.30 8.89 15.82
C GLN A 60 -0.75 10.20 16.50
N CYS A 61 0.13 10.78 17.29
CA CYS A 61 -0.15 11.98 18.07
C CYS A 61 0.98 13.02 17.97
N LEU A 62 2.13 12.63 17.41
CA LEU A 62 3.23 13.53 17.11
C LEU A 62 3.22 13.94 15.64
N PRO A 63 3.68 15.17 15.33
CA PRO A 63 3.83 15.61 13.95
C PRO A 63 4.84 14.71 13.22
N THR A 64 4.54 14.42 11.96
CA THR A 64 5.52 13.75 11.10
C THR A 64 6.75 14.63 10.89
N THR A 65 7.90 14.01 10.64
CA THR A 65 9.17 14.70 10.36
C THR A 65 9.02 15.79 9.28
N LYS A 66 8.22 15.54 8.23
CA LYS A 66 7.94 16.52 7.17
C LYS A 66 7.28 17.80 7.70
N VAL A 67 6.31 17.65 8.60
CA VAL A 67 5.62 18.78 9.24
C VAL A 67 6.57 19.52 10.18
N CYS A 68 7.43 18.80 10.91
CA CYS A 68 8.47 19.39 11.75
C CYS A 68 9.45 20.24 10.92
N HIS A 69 9.97 19.71 9.81
CA HIS A 69 10.89 20.45 8.93
C HIS A 69 10.23 21.69 8.31
N ALA A 70 9.00 21.56 7.84
CA ALA A 70 8.24 22.69 7.31
C ALA A 70 8.00 23.78 8.38
N PHE A 71 7.80 23.39 9.64
CA PHE A 71 7.59 24.31 10.76
C PHE A 71 8.88 24.98 11.24
N ILE A 72 9.97 24.22 11.38
CA ILE A 72 11.27 24.70 11.89
C ILE A 72 12.01 25.51 10.81
N GLY A 73 11.72 25.29 9.53
CA GLY A 73 12.36 25.98 8.40
C GLY A 73 13.59 25.25 7.84
N ASP A 74 13.90 24.07 8.37
CA ASP A 74 15.00 23.21 7.90
C ASP A 74 14.49 22.38 6.71
N GLY A 75 14.29 23.03 5.56
CA GLY A 75 13.88 22.35 4.34
C GLY A 75 14.88 21.29 3.92
N GLN A 76 14.63 20.03 4.27
CA GLN A 76 15.32 18.91 3.63
C GLN A 76 14.60 18.58 2.33
N GLU A 77 15.27 18.86 1.21
CA GLU A 77 14.96 18.25 -0.08
C GLU A 77 15.13 16.74 0.07
N GLU A 78 14.02 16.01 0.18
CA GLU A 78 14.02 14.56 -0.06
C GLU A 78 14.32 14.37 -1.55
N ALA A 79 15.60 14.25 -1.91
CA ALA A 79 16.03 13.78 -3.21
C ALA A 79 15.55 12.33 -3.38
N GLU A 80 14.34 12.17 -3.89
CA GLU A 80 13.84 10.92 -4.42
C GLU A 80 14.85 10.40 -5.47
N THR A 81 15.66 9.41 -5.09
CA THR A 81 16.35 8.58 -6.09
C THR A 81 15.33 7.64 -6.70
N GLN A 82 14.41 8.19 -7.49
CA GLN A 82 13.74 7.47 -8.57
C GLN A 82 14.58 7.63 -9.83
N ASN A 83 15.76 6.99 -9.88
CA ASN A 83 16.51 6.89 -11.12
C ASN A 83 16.98 5.46 -11.38
N ASN A 84 16.03 4.59 -11.76
CA ASN A 84 16.30 3.62 -12.81
C ASN A 84 15.00 3.11 -13.48
N LYS A 85 14.44 3.91 -14.38
CA LYS A 85 13.63 3.36 -15.48
C LYS A 85 14.01 4.06 -16.78
N ARG A 86 15.11 3.58 -17.35
CA ARG A 86 15.43 3.51 -18.79
C ARG A 86 14.61 4.44 -19.67
N GLN A 87 15.17 5.62 -19.97
CA GLN A 87 14.73 6.44 -21.08
C GLN A 87 15.05 5.69 -22.39
N HIS A 88 14.05 5.03 -22.97
CA HIS A 88 14.08 4.69 -24.39
C HIS A 88 13.67 5.95 -25.16
N ASN A 89 14.63 6.60 -25.80
CA ASN A 89 14.37 7.72 -26.72
C ASN A 89 13.88 7.14 -28.07
N PRO A 90 12.63 7.43 -28.51
CA PRO A 90 12.10 6.92 -29.77
C PRO A 90 12.63 7.63 -31.03
N ASN A 91 13.51 8.62 -30.92
CA ASN A 91 14.02 9.40 -32.05
C ASN A 91 15.46 9.04 -32.47
N ARG A 92 15.78 7.74 -32.58
CA ARG A 92 16.97 7.30 -33.30
C ARG A 92 16.57 6.66 -34.63
N LEU A 93 16.66 7.46 -35.70
CA LEU A 93 16.59 6.99 -37.09
C LEU A 93 17.80 6.07 -37.35
N GLU A 94 17.64 4.77 -37.13
CA GLU A 94 18.61 3.75 -37.57
C GLU A 94 18.39 3.49 -39.07
N LEU A 95 19.40 3.83 -39.88
CA LEU A 95 19.43 3.54 -41.31
C LEU A 95 19.59 2.03 -41.57
N PRO A 96 18.95 1.47 -42.61
CA PRO A 96 18.89 0.02 -42.83
C PRO A 96 20.19 -0.53 -43.43
N THR A 97 20.90 -1.40 -42.71
CA THR A 97 21.88 -2.31 -43.31
C THR A 97 21.18 -3.56 -43.82
N LYS A 98 21.30 -3.77 -45.13
CA LYS A 98 20.71 -4.84 -45.94
C LYS A 98 21.28 -6.25 -45.66
N PRO A 99 20.65 -7.31 -46.20
CA PRO A 99 20.60 -8.64 -45.61
C PRO A 99 21.61 -9.62 -46.22
N THR A 100 21.95 -10.65 -45.48
CA THR A 100 22.59 -11.86 -46.00
C THR A 100 21.96 -13.08 -45.34
N GLY A 101 21.25 -13.88 -46.14
CA GLY A 101 20.80 -15.21 -45.76
C GLY A 101 21.95 -16.22 -45.81
N ASN A 102 21.75 -17.40 -45.22
CA ASN A 102 21.57 -18.68 -45.94
C ASN A 102 21.59 -19.86 -44.95
N THR A 103 20.71 -20.84 -45.19
CA THR A 103 20.77 -22.31 -44.92
C THR A 103 21.41 -22.84 -43.63
N GLY A 104 20.86 -23.77 -42.86
CA GLY A 104 19.84 -24.79 -43.08
C GLY A 104 19.92 -25.86 -41.96
N PHE A 105 19.12 -26.93 -42.10
CA PHE A 105 19.03 -28.15 -41.27
C PHE A 105 18.12 -28.16 -40.02
N HIS A 106 16.97 -28.84 -40.20
CA HIS A 106 16.07 -29.47 -39.22
C HIS A 106 16.56 -30.94 -39.00
N PRO A 107 16.22 -31.66 -37.89
CA PRO A 107 14.82 -31.88 -37.50
C PRO A 107 14.45 -32.14 -36.02
N ALA A 108 13.14 -32.06 -35.83
CA ALA A 108 12.26 -32.79 -34.91
C ALA A 108 12.37 -32.54 -33.39
N SER A 109 11.45 -31.72 -32.88
CA SER A 109 10.69 -32.13 -31.68
C SER A 109 9.26 -31.62 -31.75
N LYS A 110 8.32 -32.55 -31.65
CA LYS A 110 6.87 -32.37 -31.77
C LYS A 110 6.36 -31.72 -30.50
N TYR A 111 5.84 -30.50 -30.53
CA TYR A 111 4.80 -30.08 -29.59
C TYR A 111 3.91 -29.03 -30.25
N VAL A 112 2.62 -29.39 -30.37
CA VAL A 112 1.55 -28.58 -30.93
C VAL A 112 1.05 -27.64 -29.85
N HIS A 113 1.19 -26.34 -30.04
CA HIS A 113 0.49 -25.31 -29.27
C HIS A 113 -0.44 -24.53 -30.22
N PRO A 114 -1.76 -24.56 -30.04
CA PRO A 114 -2.65 -23.64 -30.73
C PRO A 114 -2.62 -22.25 -30.08
N HIS A 115 -2.73 -21.27 -30.98
CA HIS A 115 -2.56 -19.84 -30.79
C HIS A 115 -3.80 -19.15 -30.20
N ALA A 116 -3.54 -17.96 -29.67
CA ALA A 116 -4.38 -17.04 -28.90
C ALA A 116 -5.71 -16.57 -29.52
N ALA A 117 -6.61 -16.04 -28.67
CA ALA A 117 -7.41 -14.85 -28.98
C ALA A 117 -7.79 -14.05 -27.72
N LYS A 118 -7.59 -12.73 -27.82
CA LYS A 118 -7.80 -11.68 -26.83
C LYS A 118 -9.30 -11.33 -26.72
N GLY A 119 -9.77 -10.95 -25.53
CA GLY A 119 -11.12 -10.41 -25.34
C GLY A 119 -11.21 -9.49 -24.13
N ASN A 120 -11.07 -8.18 -24.36
CA ASN A 120 -11.30 -7.13 -23.36
C ASN A 120 -12.78 -7.08 -22.96
N ARG A 121 -13.11 -7.38 -21.70
CA ARG A 121 -14.43 -7.07 -21.14
C ARG A 121 -14.45 -5.61 -20.67
N ARG A 122 -14.91 -4.71 -21.53
CA ARG A 122 -15.42 -3.40 -21.12
C ARG A 122 -16.78 -3.61 -20.49
N ILE A 123 -16.91 -3.28 -19.20
CA ILE A 123 -18.20 -3.16 -18.52
C ILE A 123 -18.86 -1.88 -19.07
N VAL A 124 -20.02 -2.03 -19.70
CA VAL A 124 -20.90 -0.94 -20.11
C VAL A 124 -21.72 -0.51 -18.90
N VAL A 125 -21.55 0.74 -18.45
CA VAL A 125 -22.46 1.37 -17.49
C VAL A 125 -23.60 1.97 -18.31
N ALA A 126 -24.81 1.45 -18.13
CA ALA A 126 -26.03 2.03 -18.70
C ALA A 126 -26.43 3.29 -17.91
N PRO A 127 -26.83 4.39 -18.57
CA PRO A 127 -27.39 5.56 -17.90
C PRO A 127 -28.86 5.32 -17.52
N ALA A 128 -29.26 5.87 -16.36
CA ALA A 128 -30.59 5.80 -15.77
C ALA A 128 -31.69 6.43 -16.67
N PRO A 129 -32.92 5.89 -16.69
CA PRO A 129 -34.02 6.55 -17.38
C PRO A 129 -34.61 7.69 -16.53
N ALA A 130 -34.54 8.91 -17.08
CA ALA A 130 -35.25 10.08 -16.60
C ALA A 130 -36.75 10.00 -16.95
N ALA A 131 -37.57 10.46 -16.02
CA ALA A 131 -39.03 10.52 -16.08
C ALA A 131 -39.56 11.35 -17.26
N ALA A 132 -40.68 10.90 -17.85
CA ALA A 132 -41.55 11.75 -18.66
C ALA A 132 -43.02 11.40 -18.38
N SER A 133 -43.71 12.36 -17.77
CA SER A 133 -45.15 12.43 -17.59
C SER A 133 -45.90 12.38 -18.91
N THR A 134 -47.01 11.63 -18.98
CA THR A 134 -48.11 11.95 -19.89
C THR A 134 -49.43 11.96 -19.11
N SER A 135 -50.04 13.14 -19.12
CA SER A 135 -51.35 13.47 -18.56
C SER A 135 -52.44 13.08 -19.56
N GLY A 136 -53.62 12.77 -19.04
CA GLY A 136 -54.68 12.05 -19.72
C GLY A 136 -55.50 12.81 -20.77
N LYS A 137 -56.34 12.02 -21.44
CA LYS A 137 -57.76 12.28 -21.66
C LYS A 137 -58.47 10.94 -21.86
#